data_AF-A0A964QAN2-F1
#
_entry.id   AF-A0A964QAN2-F1
#
_cell.length_a   1.000
_cell.length_b   1.000
_cell.length_c   1.000
_cell.angle_alpha   90.00
_cell.angle_beta   90.00
_cell.angle_gamma   90.00
#
_symmetry.space_group_name_H-M   'P 1'
#
loop_
_entity.id
_entity.type
_entity.pdbx_description
1 polymer ?
#
loop_
_entity_poly.entity_id
_entity_poly.type
_entity_poly.pdbx_seq_one_letter_code
_entity_poly.pdbx_strand_id
1 'polypeptide(L)'
;MGRTVTKRLSWTTIGLLALAAACDRGDGGGTLLARAGGHELGVTEAAGLIAPEAGIPARPEVVLAVADLWIDYTLLATAAAEDSTLENVDLKPLVEQQEEVEMIGQLRDSAVPLDTAIAEEEVRRRFAQEAPGSRVRARHILLTPPDGATQFQRDSVKAAAEALLKRVQAGEKLETLATEYSADPGSAARGGDLGFFERGAMVAAFDSVAFTLEPGQVSSVVATPFGYHIIRVEEKQTPGFDELGPQFRQQLQSERVMKAESTFVAGLEERAKMEVVKGAAGLTREVAKNPLARMGGRALRRPLVKYEGGALTVAEMRQFLQTREPGFRQQVDQATDQQIVDNLLNALTQRELLVAEARAKGIQPNTQRQDSMVAMVRKGFLDAARQLGLVSIQPQEGESKEQAIDRAVTALLQSILKGQRDVIPLGGVAFTLRQQYPTEVFAPAVDKVVQEVETVRGPGAAMPPGMPPGMPPMDMPMPDSTGAAAPALPTTGR
;
A
#
# COMPACT_ATOMS: atom_id res chain seq x y z
N MET A 1 40.72 -18.14 67.10
CA MET A 1 41.69 -18.65 66.10
C MET A 1 41.09 -18.43 64.73
N GLY A 2 41.82 -17.76 63.82
CA GLY A 2 41.35 -17.46 62.46
C GLY A 2 41.54 -15.99 62.09
N ARG A 3 42.77 -15.61 61.77
CA ARG A 3 43.18 -14.29 61.23
C ARG A 3 42.90 -14.23 59.73
N THR A 4 42.33 -13.13 59.25
CA THR A 4 42.52 -12.58 57.89
C THR A 4 42.26 -11.07 57.95
N VAL A 5 43.26 -10.26 58.29
CA VAL A 5 44.12 -9.48 57.38
C VAL A 5 43.32 -8.54 56.48
N THR A 6 43.09 -7.33 57.00
CA THR A 6 42.85 -6.10 56.26
C THR A 6 44.06 -5.74 55.40
N LYS A 7 43.91 -5.65 54.08
CA LYS A 7 44.85 -4.95 53.19
C LYS A 7 44.14 -3.76 52.53
N ARG A 8 44.52 -2.56 52.99
CA ARG A 8 44.34 -1.31 52.26
C ARG A 8 45.15 -1.39 50.97
N LEU A 9 44.51 -1.19 49.82
CA LEU A 9 45.21 -0.96 48.56
C LEU A 9 45.16 0.53 48.23
N SER A 10 46.36 1.08 48.12
CA SER A 10 46.72 2.43 47.70
C SER A 10 46.06 2.81 46.38
N TRP A 11 45.35 3.94 46.36
CA TRP A 11 44.92 4.62 45.14
C TRP A 11 46.12 5.39 44.60
N THR A 12 46.93 4.74 43.77
CA THR A 12 47.94 5.44 42.99
C THR A 12 47.24 6.02 41.77
N THR A 13 47.08 7.34 41.77
CA THR A 13 46.60 8.14 40.65
C THR A 13 47.48 7.91 39.43
N ILE A 14 47.02 7.07 38.50
CA ILE A 14 47.51 7.08 37.12
C ILE A 14 46.72 8.18 36.41
N GLY A 15 47.35 9.34 36.29
CA GLY A 15 46.87 10.39 35.41
C GLY A 15 46.95 9.89 33.98
N LEU A 16 45.81 9.46 33.42
CA LEU A 16 45.64 9.44 31.97
C LEU A 16 45.63 10.90 31.52
N LEU A 17 46.73 11.37 30.94
CA LEU A 17 46.71 12.46 29.99
C LEU A 17 45.85 12.00 28.81
N ALA A 18 44.55 12.28 28.88
CA ALA A 18 43.75 12.40 27.68
C ALA A 18 44.29 13.63 26.95
N LEU A 19 45.18 13.42 25.97
CA LEU A 19 45.28 14.37 24.86
C LEU A 19 43.90 14.37 24.22
N ALA A 20 43.07 15.33 24.63
CA ALA A 20 41.98 15.79 23.83
C ALA A 20 42.63 16.37 22.56
N ALA A 21 42.82 15.52 21.55
CA ALA A 21 42.69 15.98 20.18
C ALA A 21 41.26 16.51 20.09
N ALA A 22 41.12 17.81 20.32
CA ALA A 22 39.97 18.55 19.87
C ALA A 22 39.92 18.33 18.36
N CYS A 23 39.19 17.30 17.92
CA CYS A 23 38.62 17.30 16.59
C CYS A 23 37.78 18.56 16.55
N ASP A 24 38.35 19.58 15.91
CA ASP A 24 37.68 20.78 15.48
C ASP A 24 36.47 20.33 14.66
N ARG A 25 35.32 20.20 15.33
CA ARG A 25 34.01 20.06 14.68
C ARG A 25 33.69 21.46 14.17
N GLY A 26 34.41 21.87 13.14
CA GLY A 26 34.09 23.04 12.36
C GLY A 26 32.64 22.91 11.91
N ASP A 27 31.86 23.96 12.11
CA ASP A 27 30.69 24.15 11.28
C ASP A 27 31.15 23.99 9.82
N GLY A 28 30.41 23.25 9.03
CA GLY A 28 30.80 22.91 7.66
C GLY A 28 30.77 24.09 6.70
N GLY A 29 31.08 25.33 7.11
CA GLY A 29 31.45 26.50 6.28
C GLY A 29 30.50 26.85 5.13
N GLY A 30 29.30 26.25 5.12
CA GLY A 30 28.51 25.99 3.93
C GLY A 30 29.32 25.54 2.69
N THR A 31 30.37 24.74 2.84
CA THR A 31 31.18 24.14 1.74
C THR A 31 30.92 22.64 1.57
N LEU A 32 30.31 21.99 2.57
CA LEU A 32 29.96 20.58 2.54
C LEU A 32 28.47 20.39 2.25
N LEU A 33 28.15 19.50 1.31
CA LEU A 33 26.79 19.10 0.99
C LEU A 33 26.34 17.90 1.83
N ALA A 34 27.16 16.86 1.95
CA ALA A 34 26.81 15.63 2.65
C ALA A 34 27.99 14.94 3.32
N ARG A 35 27.70 14.07 4.29
CA ARG A 35 28.63 13.14 4.95
C ARG A 35 28.04 11.74 5.00
N ALA A 36 28.87 10.74 4.75
CA ALA A 36 28.49 9.32 4.83
C ALA A 36 29.68 8.46 5.24
N GLY A 37 29.59 7.77 6.38
CA GLY A 37 30.60 6.75 6.76
C GLY A 37 32.03 7.27 6.90
N GLY A 38 32.22 8.57 7.19
CA GLY A 38 33.54 9.21 7.26
C GLY A 38 33.97 9.91 5.96
N HIS A 39 33.22 9.75 4.88
CA HIS A 39 33.40 10.45 3.61
C HIS A 39 32.62 11.78 3.61
N GLU A 40 33.09 12.74 2.83
CA GLU A 40 32.47 14.06 2.67
C GLU A 40 32.22 14.35 1.18
N LEU A 41 31.07 14.96 0.86
CA LEU A 41 30.77 15.48 -0.46
C LEU A 41 30.72 16.99 -0.40
N GLY A 42 31.65 17.66 -1.09
CA GLY A 42 31.70 19.12 -1.17
C GLY A 42 30.66 19.73 -2.12
N VAL A 43 30.37 21.02 -1.94
CA VAL A 43 29.50 21.80 -2.84
C VAL A 43 30.03 21.78 -4.28
N THR A 44 31.32 22.04 -4.46
CA THR A 44 31.96 22.06 -5.78
C THR A 44 31.96 20.68 -6.44
N GLU A 45 32.19 19.63 -5.67
CA GLU A 45 32.18 18.25 -6.19
C GLU A 45 30.76 17.85 -6.64
N ALA A 46 29.76 18.13 -5.82
CA ALA A 46 28.37 17.89 -6.17
C ALA A 46 27.92 18.70 -7.40
N ALA A 47 28.33 19.97 -7.49
CA ALA A 47 28.08 20.79 -8.68
C ALA A 47 28.78 20.21 -9.92
N GLY A 48 30.00 19.70 -9.77
CA GLY A 48 30.75 19.02 -10.82
C GLY A 48 30.10 17.73 -11.33
N LEU A 49 29.28 17.06 -10.51
CA LEU A 49 28.47 15.91 -10.96
C LEU A 49 27.29 16.34 -11.84
N ILE A 50 26.62 17.44 -11.50
CA ILE A 50 25.35 17.86 -12.12
C ILE A 50 25.57 18.80 -13.31
N ALA A 51 26.49 19.75 -13.20
CA ALA A 51 26.69 20.81 -14.18
C ALA A 51 26.95 20.32 -15.61
N PRO A 52 27.74 19.24 -15.85
CA PRO A 52 27.98 18.71 -17.20
C PRO A 52 26.71 18.22 -17.91
N GLU A 53 25.71 17.78 -17.15
CA GLU A 53 24.52 17.12 -17.71
C GLU A 53 23.38 18.12 -17.93
N ALA A 54 23.40 18.80 -19.07
CA ALA A 54 22.46 19.90 -19.39
C ALA A 54 20.97 19.52 -19.32
N GLY A 55 20.63 18.24 -19.49
CA GLY A 55 19.25 17.72 -19.37
C GLY A 55 18.76 17.62 -17.93
N ILE A 56 19.64 17.73 -16.94
CA ILE A 56 19.30 17.63 -15.52
C ILE A 56 19.07 19.04 -14.95
N PRO A 57 17.88 19.35 -14.40
CA PRO A 57 17.59 20.69 -13.91
C PRO A 57 18.36 21.01 -12.63
N ALA A 58 18.90 22.24 -12.55
CA ALA A 58 19.56 22.75 -11.36
C ALA A 58 18.51 23.20 -10.34
N ARG A 59 18.00 22.26 -9.55
CA ARG A 59 16.96 22.53 -8.54
C ARG A 59 17.27 21.84 -7.21
N PRO A 60 16.82 22.38 -6.07
CA PRO A 60 17.06 21.79 -4.76
C PRO A 60 16.67 20.31 -4.68
N GLU A 61 15.53 19.92 -5.26
CA GLU A 61 15.07 18.53 -5.26
C GLU A 61 16.02 17.56 -5.98
N VAL A 62 16.69 18.03 -7.04
CA VAL A 62 17.68 17.23 -7.78
C VAL A 62 18.98 17.12 -6.99
N VAL A 63 19.45 18.22 -6.42
CA VAL A 63 20.66 18.23 -5.57
C VAL A 63 20.48 17.27 -4.39
N LEU A 64 19.32 17.30 -3.74
CA LEU A 64 18.98 16.39 -2.66
C LEU A 64 18.97 14.92 -3.13
N ALA A 65 18.35 14.64 -4.29
CA ALA A 65 18.36 13.28 -4.85
C ALA A 65 19.77 12.76 -5.14
N VAL A 66 20.67 13.61 -5.67
CA VAL A 66 22.08 13.25 -5.91
C VAL A 66 22.82 13.04 -4.60
N ALA A 67 22.60 13.89 -3.60
CA ALA A 67 23.19 13.74 -2.28
C ALA A 67 22.76 12.43 -1.59
N ASP A 68 21.46 12.10 -1.65
CA ASP A 68 20.93 10.85 -1.10
C ASP A 68 21.52 9.62 -1.80
N LEU A 69 21.61 9.65 -3.14
CA LEU A 69 22.21 8.56 -3.91
C LEU A 69 23.70 8.40 -3.61
N TRP A 70 24.42 9.52 -3.47
CA TRP A 70 25.83 9.51 -3.04
C TRP A 70 25.98 8.90 -1.66
N ILE A 71 25.14 9.30 -0.68
CA ILE A 71 25.17 8.71 0.67
C ILE A 71 24.98 7.20 0.60
N ASP A 72 23.94 6.73 -0.10
CA ASP A 72 23.58 5.31 -0.14
C ASP A 72 24.69 4.45 -0.77
N TYR A 73 25.26 4.89 -1.89
CA TYR A 73 26.32 4.16 -2.56
C TYR A 73 27.66 4.24 -1.81
N THR A 74 27.97 5.38 -1.20
CA THR A 74 29.15 5.51 -0.33
C THR A 74 29.05 4.55 0.85
N LEU A 75 27.93 4.52 1.57
CA LEU A 75 27.77 3.59 2.68
C LEU A 75 27.85 2.13 2.26
N LEU A 76 27.26 1.77 1.11
CA LEU A 76 27.37 0.43 0.58
C LEU A 76 28.82 0.06 0.24
N ALA A 77 29.55 0.98 -0.41
CA ALA A 77 30.96 0.80 -0.72
C ALA A 77 31.82 0.67 0.54
N THR A 78 31.57 1.51 1.57
CA THR A 78 32.24 1.43 2.87
C THR A 78 31.96 0.09 3.55
N ALA A 79 30.70 -0.35 3.62
CA ALA A 79 30.35 -1.62 4.24
C ALA A 79 30.99 -2.81 3.51
N ALA A 80 31.02 -2.79 2.17
CA ALA A 80 31.64 -3.83 1.37
C ALA A 80 33.18 -3.83 1.45
N ALA A 81 33.80 -2.67 1.67
CA ALA A 81 35.23 -2.55 1.89
C ALA A 81 35.67 -3.07 3.27
N GLU A 82 34.79 -2.97 4.28
CA GLU A 82 34.98 -3.59 5.59
C GLU A 82 34.79 -5.11 5.53
N ASP A 83 33.73 -5.56 4.84
CA ASP A 83 33.43 -6.98 4.62
C ASP A 83 32.73 -7.18 3.27
N SER A 84 33.43 -7.81 2.33
CA SER A 84 32.93 -8.03 0.96
C SER A 84 31.76 -9.01 0.88
N THR A 85 31.45 -9.73 1.97
CA THR A 85 30.27 -10.58 2.09
C THR A 85 29.06 -9.86 2.67
N LEU A 86 29.25 -8.66 3.22
CA LEU A 86 28.22 -7.85 3.87
C LEU A 86 27.54 -8.58 5.05
N GLU A 87 28.28 -9.47 5.74
CA GLU A 87 27.83 -10.10 6.99
C GLU A 87 27.83 -9.09 8.14
N ASN A 88 28.64 -8.03 8.05
CA ASN A 88 28.66 -6.90 8.98
C ASN A 88 27.40 -6.01 8.93
N VAL A 89 26.52 -6.18 7.94
CA VAL A 89 25.27 -5.40 7.81
C VAL A 89 24.11 -6.16 8.46
N ASP A 90 23.45 -5.55 9.44
CA ASP A 90 22.30 -6.15 10.12
C ASP A 90 21.02 -6.07 9.28
N LEU A 91 20.75 -7.13 8.52
CA LEU A 91 19.59 -7.21 7.64
C LEU A 91 18.34 -7.80 8.32
N LYS A 92 18.41 -8.18 9.61
CA LYS A 92 17.24 -8.70 10.34
C LYS A 92 16.04 -7.75 10.33
N PRO A 93 16.21 -6.41 10.50
CA PRO A 93 15.09 -5.47 10.45
C PRO A 93 14.30 -5.47 9.13
N LEU A 94 14.89 -5.98 8.04
CA LEU A 94 14.22 -6.04 6.74
C LEU A 94 13.29 -7.24 6.59
N VAL A 95 13.48 -8.27 7.41
CA VAL A 95 12.67 -9.50 7.41
C VAL A 95 11.72 -9.58 8.61
N GLU A 96 11.94 -8.77 9.65
CA GLU A 96 11.08 -8.68 10.84
C GLU A 96 9.60 -8.47 10.48
N GLN A 97 9.28 -7.59 9.52
CA GLN A 97 7.89 -7.36 9.13
C GLN A 97 7.23 -8.63 8.57
N GLN A 98 7.96 -9.42 7.79
CA GLN A 98 7.46 -10.67 7.20
C GLN A 98 7.28 -11.75 8.28
N GLU A 99 8.18 -11.81 9.26
CA GLU A 99 8.03 -12.69 10.43
C GLU A 99 6.80 -12.34 11.26
N GLU A 100 6.58 -11.06 11.51
CA GLU A 100 5.41 -10.60 12.25
C GLU A 100 4.12 -10.98 11.52
N VAL A 101 4.07 -10.90 10.19
CA VAL A 101 2.93 -11.40 9.39
C VAL A 101 2.72 -12.91 9.59
N GLU A 102 3.78 -13.72 9.59
CA GLU A 102 3.68 -15.16 9.84
C GLU A 102 3.21 -15.47 11.26
N MET A 103 3.71 -14.74 12.26
CA MET A 103 3.29 -14.88 13.65
C MET A 103 1.81 -14.55 13.83
N ILE A 104 1.33 -13.48 13.19
CA ILE A 104 -0.09 -13.10 13.19
C ILE A 104 -0.93 -14.19 12.51
N GLY A 105 -0.43 -14.78 11.41
CA GLY A 105 -1.08 -15.90 10.74
C GLY A 105 -1.22 -17.13 11.66
N GLN A 106 -0.15 -17.51 12.36
CA GLN A 106 -0.19 -18.61 13.34
C GLN A 106 -1.10 -18.29 14.53
N LEU A 107 -1.12 -17.02 14.97
CA LEU A 107 -2.03 -16.57 16.02
C LEU A 107 -3.47 -16.74 15.56
N ARG A 108 -3.81 -16.30 14.34
CA ARG A 108 -5.13 -16.50 13.77
C ARG A 108 -5.50 -17.98 13.76
N ASP A 109 -4.64 -18.82 13.19
CA ASP A 109 -4.92 -20.25 13.00
C ASP A 109 -5.11 -21.00 14.33
N SER A 110 -4.48 -20.51 15.41
CA SER A 110 -4.59 -21.09 16.76
C SER A 110 -5.65 -20.45 17.66
N ALA A 111 -5.95 -19.17 17.48
CA ALA A 111 -6.80 -18.39 18.38
C ALA A 111 -8.21 -18.11 17.84
N VAL A 112 -8.41 -18.19 16.52
CA VAL A 112 -9.72 -18.02 15.89
C VAL A 112 -10.32 -19.41 15.71
N PRO A 113 -11.32 -19.81 16.51
CA PRO A 113 -11.97 -21.10 16.35
C PRO A 113 -12.72 -21.13 15.02
N LEU A 114 -12.11 -21.75 14.03
CA LEU A 114 -12.66 -21.91 12.69
C LEU A 114 -13.71 -23.04 12.69
N ASP A 115 -14.91 -22.78 13.21
CA ASP A 115 -16.07 -23.60 12.82
C ASP A 115 -16.55 -23.17 11.42
N THR A 116 -15.78 -23.60 10.42
CA THR A 116 -16.03 -23.36 9.00
C THR A 116 -17.03 -24.38 8.42
N ALA A 117 -17.63 -25.23 9.25
CA ALA A 117 -18.67 -26.15 8.82
C ALA A 117 -19.94 -25.35 8.50
N ILE A 118 -20.20 -25.17 7.21
CA ILE A 118 -21.45 -24.58 6.72
C ILE A 118 -22.43 -25.70 6.40
N ALA A 119 -23.53 -25.77 7.14
CA ALA A 119 -24.59 -26.72 6.86
C ALA A 119 -25.16 -26.45 5.45
N GLU A 120 -25.46 -27.52 4.69
CA GLU A 120 -26.01 -27.38 3.34
C GLU A 120 -27.32 -26.56 3.33
N GLU A 121 -28.13 -26.70 4.38
CA GLU A 121 -29.35 -25.90 4.57
C GLU A 121 -29.07 -24.39 4.65
N GLU A 122 -27.96 -23.98 5.26
CA GLU A 122 -27.57 -22.58 5.31
C GLU A 122 -27.14 -22.06 3.94
N VAL A 123 -26.41 -22.87 3.17
CA VAL A 123 -26.03 -22.55 1.78
C VAL A 123 -27.28 -22.45 0.91
N ARG A 124 -28.21 -23.41 1.02
CA ARG A 124 -29.48 -23.43 0.27
C ARG A 124 -30.35 -22.23 0.61
N ARG A 125 -30.46 -21.89 1.90
CA ARG A 125 -31.18 -20.69 2.34
C ARG A 125 -30.55 -19.43 1.77
N ARG A 126 -29.22 -19.28 1.80
CA ARG A 126 -28.55 -18.09 1.23
C ARG A 126 -28.74 -18.01 -0.27
N PHE A 127 -28.53 -19.11 -0.98
CA PHE A 127 -28.74 -19.21 -2.42
C PHE A 127 -30.18 -18.84 -2.82
N ALA A 128 -31.18 -19.32 -2.08
CA ALA A 128 -32.58 -18.99 -2.32
C ALA A 128 -32.92 -17.51 -2.03
N GLN A 129 -32.26 -16.89 -1.05
CA GLN A 129 -32.44 -15.47 -0.74
C GLN A 129 -31.84 -14.56 -1.81
N GLU A 130 -30.66 -14.89 -2.32
CA GLU A 130 -29.95 -14.04 -3.29
C GLU A 130 -30.41 -14.28 -4.74
N ALA A 131 -30.89 -15.49 -5.07
CA ALA A 131 -31.30 -15.90 -6.42
C ALA A 131 -30.30 -15.49 -7.53
N PRO A 132 -28.99 -15.80 -7.34
CA PRO A 132 -27.88 -15.27 -8.15
C PRO A 132 -27.97 -15.71 -9.61
N GLY A 133 -27.66 -14.80 -10.53
CA GLY A 133 -27.62 -15.10 -11.96
C GLY A 133 -28.99 -15.42 -12.59
N SER A 134 -30.09 -15.16 -11.88
CA SER A 134 -31.44 -15.29 -12.44
C SER A 134 -31.60 -14.34 -13.63
N ARG A 135 -31.85 -14.90 -14.80
CA ARG A 135 -32.20 -14.18 -16.02
C ARG A 135 -33.64 -14.49 -16.39
N VAL A 136 -34.41 -13.47 -16.71
CA VAL A 136 -35.77 -13.64 -17.21
C VAL A 136 -35.83 -13.18 -18.66
N ARG A 137 -36.51 -13.95 -19.50
CA ARG A 137 -36.93 -13.51 -20.81
C ARG A 137 -38.38 -13.07 -20.72
N ALA A 138 -38.66 -11.82 -21.06
CA ALA A 138 -40.01 -11.28 -20.98
C ALA A 138 -40.43 -10.60 -22.28
N ARG A 139 -41.74 -10.56 -22.47
CA ARG A 139 -42.42 -9.83 -23.53
C ARG A 139 -43.31 -8.76 -22.91
N HIS A 140 -43.38 -7.58 -23.49
CA HIS A 140 -44.25 -6.52 -22.97
C HIS A 140 -45.03 -5.73 -24.03
N ILE A 141 -46.07 -5.05 -23.57
CA ILE A 141 -46.74 -3.95 -24.29
C ILE A 141 -46.50 -2.70 -23.46
N LEU A 142 -45.98 -1.62 -24.06
CA LEU A 142 -45.90 -0.31 -23.42
C LEU A 142 -46.93 0.64 -24.03
N LEU A 143 -47.73 1.31 -23.20
CA LEU A 143 -48.51 2.47 -23.62
C LEU A 143 -48.00 3.72 -22.93
N THR A 144 -47.54 4.68 -23.73
CA THR A 144 -46.92 5.92 -23.26
C THR A 144 -47.93 7.07 -23.28
N PRO A 145 -48.20 7.74 -22.15
CA PRO A 145 -48.98 8.97 -22.17
C PRO A 145 -48.20 10.11 -22.85
N PRO A 146 -48.88 11.11 -23.44
CA PRO A 146 -48.20 12.25 -24.05
C PRO A 146 -47.38 13.02 -23.02
N ASP A 147 -46.31 13.68 -23.47
CA ASP A 147 -45.48 14.52 -22.62
C ASP A 147 -46.32 15.61 -21.93
N GLY A 148 -46.13 15.78 -20.62
CA GLY A 148 -46.92 16.71 -19.83
C GLY A 148 -48.39 16.31 -19.64
N ALA A 149 -48.75 15.03 -19.87
CA ALA A 149 -50.12 14.54 -19.72
C ALA A 149 -50.78 15.00 -18.41
N THR A 150 -52.06 15.36 -18.52
CA THR A 150 -52.96 15.53 -17.37
C THR A 150 -53.25 14.19 -16.70
N GLN A 151 -53.78 14.22 -15.48
CA GLN A 151 -54.21 13.00 -14.80
C GLN A 151 -55.26 12.23 -15.61
N PHE A 152 -56.23 12.95 -16.18
CA PHE A 152 -57.26 12.36 -17.04
C PHE A 152 -56.66 11.63 -18.25
N GLN A 153 -55.62 12.20 -18.89
CA GLN A 153 -54.93 11.54 -20.01
C GLN A 153 -54.16 10.30 -19.55
N ARG A 154 -53.49 10.35 -18.39
CA ARG A 154 -52.85 9.17 -17.80
C ARG A 154 -53.86 8.08 -17.46
N ASP A 155 -55.03 8.44 -16.93
CA ASP A 155 -56.10 7.48 -16.60
C ASP A 155 -56.68 6.87 -17.87
N SER A 156 -56.82 7.64 -18.95
CA SER A 156 -57.26 7.16 -20.25
C SER A 156 -56.28 6.14 -20.85
N VAL A 157 -54.98 6.42 -20.82
CA VAL A 157 -53.95 5.48 -21.31
C VAL A 157 -53.89 4.23 -20.43
N LYS A 158 -54.06 4.37 -19.11
CA LYS A 158 -54.19 3.22 -18.21
C LYS A 158 -55.40 2.36 -18.56
N ALA A 159 -56.56 2.97 -18.79
CA ALA A 159 -57.78 2.26 -19.18
C ALA A 159 -57.60 1.53 -20.52
N ALA A 160 -56.85 2.12 -21.46
CA ALA A 160 -56.46 1.45 -22.69
C ALA A 160 -55.55 0.23 -22.44
N ALA A 161 -54.56 0.35 -21.55
CA ALA A 161 -53.72 -0.78 -21.14
C ALA A 161 -54.55 -1.88 -20.46
N GLU A 162 -55.49 -1.52 -19.59
CA GLU A 162 -56.41 -2.48 -18.95
C GLU A 162 -57.32 -3.18 -19.97
N ALA A 163 -57.75 -2.48 -21.03
CA ALA A 163 -58.52 -3.07 -22.13
C ALA A 163 -57.68 -4.07 -22.95
N LEU A 164 -56.41 -3.74 -23.24
CA LEU A 164 -55.48 -4.68 -23.89
C LEU A 164 -55.20 -5.89 -23.01
N LEU A 165 -55.04 -5.71 -21.70
CA LEU A 165 -54.88 -6.83 -20.77
C LEU A 165 -56.08 -7.77 -20.79
N LYS A 166 -57.32 -7.24 -20.83
CA LYS A 166 -58.53 -8.07 -20.96
C LYS A 166 -58.55 -8.88 -22.24
N ARG A 167 -58.07 -8.31 -23.36
CA ARG A 167 -57.94 -9.03 -24.63
C ARG A 167 -56.93 -10.17 -24.53
N VAL A 168 -55.77 -9.94 -23.91
CA VAL A 168 -54.77 -10.98 -23.63
C VAL A 168 -55.39 -12.09 -22.75
N GLN A 169 -56.12 -11.73 -21.70
CA GLN A 169 -56.80 -12.69 -20.82
C GLN A 169 -57.92 -13.47 -21.53
N ALA A 170 -58.54 -12.88 -22.56
CA ALA A 170 -59.52 -13.56 -23.41
C ALA A 170 -58.89 -14.50 -24.46
N GLY A 171 -57.56 -14.65 -24.47
CA GLY A 171 -56.82 -15.57 -25.33
C GLY A 171 -56.20 -14.93 -26.56
N GLU A 172 -56.28 -13.61 -26.71
CA GLU A 172 -55.56 -12.91 -27.78
C GLU A 172 -54.05 -12.90 -27.52
N LYS A 173 -53.26 -13.07 -28.58
CA LYS A 173 -51.81 -13.18 -28.48
C LYS A 173 -51.18 -11.83 -28.11
N LEU A 174 -50.45 -11.80 -26.99
CA LEU A 174 -49.74 -10.61 -26.53
C LEU A 174 -48.75 -10.11 -27.57
N GLU A 175 -48.09 -10.99 -28.31
CA GLU A 175 -47.18 -10.65 -29.39
C GLU A 175 -47.81 -9.90 -30.57
N THR A 176 -49.08 -10.19 -30.87
CA THR A 176 -49.85 -9.48 -31.91
C THR A 176 -50.19 -8.08 -31.40
N LEU A 177 -50.73 -7.99 -30.19
CA LEU A 177 -51.08 -6.72 -29.56
C LEU A 177 -49.87 -5.83 -29.32
N ALA A 178 -48.72 -6.40 -28.99
CA ALA A 178 -47.47 -5.65 -28.84
C ALA A 178 -46.99 -5.06 -30.18
N THR A 179 -47.10 -5.81 -31.27
CA THR A 179 -46.77 -5.31 -32.62
C THR A 179 -47.70 -4.16 -33.03
N GLU A 180 -48.98 -4.26 -32.70
CA GLU A 180 -50.00 -3.30 -33.13
C GLU A 180 -50.07 -2.04 -32.25
N TYR A 181 -49.88 -2.18 -30.94
CA TYR A 181 -50.21 -1.14 -29.97
C TYR A 181 -49.06 -0.69 -29.08
N SER A 182 -47.92 -1.40 -29.03
CA SER A 182 -46.82 -1.02 -28.14
C SER A 182 -46.11 0.23 -28.65
N ALA A 183 -45.92 1.19 -27.76
CA ALA A 183 -45.15 2.41 -27.98
C ALA A 183 -43.64 2.21 -27.74
N ASP A 184 -43.17 1.00 -27.39
CA ASP A 184 -41.75 0.71 -27.27
C ASP A 184 -41.10 0.43 -28.64
N PRO A 185 -40.29 1.36 -29.20
CA PRO A 185 -39.65 1.14 -30.50
C PRO A 185 -38.61 0.01 -30.47
N GLY A 186 -38.07 -0.33 -29.29
CA GLY A 186 -37.03 -1.32 -29.12
C GLY A 186 -37.52 -2.76 -29.30
N SER A 187 -38.77 -3.05 -28.91
CA SER A 187 -39.32 -4.40 -28.90
C SER A 187 -40.62 -4.59 -29.69
N ALA A 188 -41.40 -3.52 -29.98
CA ALA A 188 -42.72 -3.65 -30.63
C ALA A 188 -42.68 -4.47 -31.92
N ALA A 189 -41.72 -4.20 -32.80
CA ALA A 189 -41.56 -4.93 -34.07
C ALA A 189 -41.23 -6.43 -33.91
N ARG A 190 -40.77 -6.86 -32.73
CA ARG A 190 -40.54 -8.27 -32.35
C ARG A 190 -41.68 -8.82 -31.49
N GLY A 191 -42.85 -8.18 -31.57
CA GLY A 191 -44.01 -8.48 -30.74
C GLY A 191 -43.75 -8.24 -29.25
N GLY A 192 -42.90 -7.28 -28.90
CA GLY A 192 -42.63 -6.91 -27.51
C GLY A 192 -41.54 -7.72 -26.80
N ASP A 193 -40.80 -8.59 -27.50
CA ASP A 193 -39.77 -9.45 -26.88
C ASP A 193 -38.49 -8.66 -26.51
N LEU A 194 -38.15 -8.70 -25.23
CA LEU A 194 -37.00 -8.01 -24.63
C LEU A 194 -35.74 -8.89 -24.54
N GLY A 195 -35.83 -10.19 -24.86
CA GLY A 195 -34.73 -11.14 -24.63
C GLY A 195 -34.48 -11.39 -23.14
N PHE A 196 -33.37 -12.05 -22.82
CA PHE A 196 -32.97 -12.31 -21.43
C PHE A 196 -32.33 -11.08 -20.79
N PHE A 197 -32.76 -10.77 -19.57
CA PHE A 197 -32.15 -9.74 -18.75
C PHE A 197 -32.04 -10.18 -17.29
N GLU A 198 -31.03 -9.62 -16.61
CA GLU A 198 -30.77 -9.84 -15.18
C GLU A 198 -31.52 -8.83 -14.33
N ARG A 199 -31.66 -9.12 -13.03
CA ARG A 199 -32.25 -8.17 -12.08
C ARG A 199 -31.38 -6.92 -12.02
N GLY A 200 -32.00 -5.75 -12.10
CA GLY A 200 -31.34 -4.44 -12.16
C GLY A 200 -31.18 -3.90 -13.59
N ALA A 201 -31.48 -4.69 -14.62
CA ALA A 201 -31.37 -4.26 -16.02
C ALA A 201 -32.56 -3.42 -16.48
N MET A 202 -33.74 -3.53 -15.85
CA MET A 202 -34.90 -2.70 -16.15
C MET A 202 -35.22 -1.77 -14.97
N VAL A 203 -36.12 -0.81 -15.19
CA VAL A 203 -36.61 0.06 -14.11
C VAL A 203 -37.25 -0.77 -12.99
N ALA A 204 -37.02 -0.37 -11.73
CA ALA A 204 -37.33 -1.17 -10.55
C ALA A 204 -38.77 -1.72 -10.50
N ALA A 205 -39.77 -0.94 -10.92
CA ALA A 205 -41.16 -1.37 -10.97
C ALA A 205 -41.42 -2.48 -12.01
N PHE A 206 -40.74 -2.44 -13.16
CA PHE A 206 -40.82 -3.49 -14.18
C PHE A 206 -40.10 -4.75 -13.69
N ASP A 207 -38.86 -4.60 -13.22
CA ASP A 207 -38.03 -5.70 -12.73
C ASP A 207 -38.69 -6.46 -11.57
N SER A 208 -39.25 -5.74 -10.60
CA SER A 208 -39.94 -6.37 -9.47
C SER A 208 -41.10 -7.27 -9.92
N VAL A 209 -41.83 -6.87 -10.97
CA VAL A 209 -42.95 -7.66 -11.49
C VAL A 209 -42.45 -8.80 -12.38
N ALA A 210 -41.53 -8.52 -13.32
CA ALA A 210 -41.00 -9.53 -14.23
C ALA A 210 -40.34 -10.71 -13.49
N PHE A 211 -39.61 -10.44 -12.40
CA PHE A 211 -38.96 -11.52 -11.65
C PHE A 211 -39.91 -12.30 -10.71
N THR A 212 -41.11 -11.79 -10.43
CA THR A 212 -42.12 -12.47 -9.58
C THR A 212 -43.12 -13.30 -10.36
N LEU A 213 -43.38 -13.00 -11.63
CA LEU A 213 -44.27 -13.78 -12.50
C LEU A 213 -43.68 -15.14 -12.87
N GLU A 214 -44.48 -16.20 -12.92
CA GLU A 214 -44.05 -17.49 -13.49
C GLU A 214 -44.03 -17.47 -15.04
N PRO A 215 -43.23 -18.33 -15.71
CA PRO A 215 -43.26 -18.46 -17.16
C PRO A 215 -44.70 -18.70 -17.69
N GLY A 216 -45.08 -17.94 -18.70
CA GLY A 216 -46.43 -17.89 -19.27
C GLY A 216 -47.41 -16.96 -18.56
N GLN A 217 -47.10 -16.49 -17.34
CA GLN A 217 -47.99 -15.60 -16.58
C GLN A 217 -47.94 -14.16 -17.10
N VAL A 218 -49.11 -13.52 -17.17
CA VAL A 218 -49.27 -12.11 -17.56
C VAL A 218 -49.51 -11.25 -16.31
N SER A 219 -48.83 -10.11 -16.20
CA SER A 219 -48.98 -9.16 -15.11
C SER A 219 -50.32 -8.42 -15.13
N SER A 220 -50.66 -7.77 -14.00
CA SER A 220 -51.51 -6.59 -14.03
C SER A 220 -50.83 -5.45 -14.79
N VAL A 221 -51.54 -4.37 -15.09
CA VAL A 221 -50.92 -3.17 -15.65
C VAL A 221 -49.91 -2.58 -14.66
N VAL A 222 -48.65 -2.45 -15.08
CA VAL A 222 -47.54 -1.94 -14.28
C VAL A 222 -47.21 -0.51 -14.71
N ALA A 223 -47.26 0.44 -13.78
CA ALA A 223 -46.86 1.82 -14.05
C ALA A 223 -45.35 2.01 -13.85
N THR A 224 -44.70 2.67 -14.80
CA THR A 224 -43.29 3.09 -14.71
C THR A 224 -43.15 4.53 -15.22
N PRO A 225 -41.97 5.17 -15.12
CA PRO A 225 -41.73 6.48 -15.73
C PRO A 225 -41.98 6.54 -17.24
N PHE A 226 -41.95 5.40 -17.95
CA PHE A 226 -42.16 5.33 -19.40
C PHE A 226 -43.63 5.19 -19.80
N GLY A 227 -44.53 4.88 -18.84
CA GLY A 227 -45.94 4.66 -19.09
C GLY A 227 -46.46 3.39 -18.43
N TYR A 228 -47.39 2.72 -19.10
CA TYR A 228 -48.09 1.54 -18.57
C TYR A 228 -47.69 0.29 -19.33
N HIS A 229 -47.29 -0.74 -18.59
CA HIS A 229 -46.79 -1.99 -19.15
C HIS A 229 -47.72 -3.16 -18.85
N ILE A 230 -47.85 -4.07 -19.81
CA ILE A 230 -48.37 -5.43 -19.62
C ILE A 230 -47.22 -6.37 -19.89
N ILE A 231 -46.85 -7.19 -18.91
CA ILE A 231 -45.63 -8.01 -18.95
C ILE A 231 -46.04 -9.47 -18.96
N ARG A 232 -45.42 -10.28 -19.83
CA ARG A 232 -45.47 -11.75 -19.75
C ARG A 232 -44.04 -12.28 -19.68
N VAL A 233 -43.76 -13.13 -18.69
CA VAL A 233 -42.49 -13.86 -18.65
C VAL A 233 -42.60 -15.05 -19.59
N GLU A 234 -41.65 -15.19 -20.50
CA GLU A 234 -41.58 -16.30 -21.45
C GLU A 234 -40.72 -17.44 -20.89
N GLU A 235 -39.59 -17.11 -20.27
CA GLU A 235 -38.65 -18.09 -19.71
C GLU A 235 -37.92 -17.51 -18.49
N LYS A 236 -37.59 -18.36 -17.52
CA LYS A 236 -36.67 -18.04 -16.42
C LYS A 236 -35.49 -19.00 -16.45
N GLN A 237 -34.29 -18.46 -16.38
CA GLN A 237 -33.06 -19.20 -16.20
C GLN A 237 -32.47 -18.82 -14.84
N THR A 238 -32.44 -19.78 -13.92
CA THR A 238 -31.72 -19.65 -12.66
C THR A 238 -30.64 -20.72 -12.67
N PRO A 239 -29.34 -20.36 -12.59
CA PRO A 239 -28.30 -21.35 -12.38
C PRO A 239 -28.68 -22.25 -11.21
N GLY A 240 -28.50 -23.56 -11.34
CA GLY A 240 -28.93 -24.49 -10.31
C GLY A 240 -28.11 -24.34 -9.03
N PHE A 241 -28.66 -24.79 -7.90
CA PHE A 241 -27.89 -24.90 -6.66
C PHE A 241 -26.63 -25.76 -6.83
N ASP A 242 -26.68 -26.79 -7.69
CA ASP A 242 -25.53 -27.67 -7.94
C ASP A 242 -24.36 -26.92 -8.60
N GLU A 243 -24.65 -25.85 -9.36
CA GLU A 243 -23.65 -25.04 -10.05
C GLU A 243 -23.04 -23.98 -9.11
N LEU A 244 -23.88 -23.25 -8.37
CA LEU A 244 -23.44 -22.10 -7.57
C LEU A 244 -23.31 -22.37 -6.07
N GLY A 245 -23.89 -23.47 -5.57
CA GLY A 245 -23.82 -23.87 -4.16
C GLY A 245 -22.40 -23.92 -3.59
N PRO A 246 -21.38 -24.45 -4.31
CA PRO A 246 -20.00 -24.40 -3.85
C PRO A 246 -19.46 -22.98 -3.63
N GLN A 247 -19.80 -22.02 -4.50
CA GLN A 247 -19.37 -20.63 -4.36
C GLN A 247 -20.02 -19.96 -3.14
N PHE A 248 -21.32 -20.19 -2.93
CA PHE A 248 -22.06 -19.69 -1.76
C PHE A 248 -21.51 -20.26 -0.47
N ARG A 249 -21.14 -21.55 -0.46
CA ARG A 249 -20.48 -22.18 0.68
C ARG A 249 -19.16 -21.49 0.99
N GLN A 250 -18.33 -21.23 -0.03
CA GLN A 250 -17.06 -20.55 0.14
C GLN A 250 -17.25 -19.11 0.66
N GLN A 251 -18.23 -18.36 0.14
CA GLN A 251 -18.55 -17.01 0.64
C GLN A 251 -18.96 -17.04 2.12
N LEU A 252 -19.86 -17.94 2.51
CA LEU A 252 -20.28 -18.09 3.91
C LEU A 252 -19.11 -18.50 4.83
N GLN A 253 -18.20 -19.36 4.33
CA GLN A 253 -16.97 -19.70 5.05
C GLN A 253 -16.12 -18.45 5.28
N SER A 254 -15.83 -17.69 4.21
CA SER A 254 -15.05 -16.45 4.30
C SER A 254 -15.69 -15.42 5.24
N GLU A 255 -17.02 -15.23 5.16
CA GLU A 255 -17.75 -14.33 6.06
C GLU A 255 -17.60 -14.75 7.54
N ARG A 256 -17.69 -16.04 7.84
CA ARG A 256 -17.48 -16.55 9.21
C ARG A 256 -16.05 -16.30 9.69
N VAL A 257 -15.04 -16.55 8.85
CA VAL A 257 -13.64 -16.28 9.19
C VAL A 257 -13.43 -14.79 9.48
N MET A 258 -13.87 -13.92 8.57
CA MET A 258 -13.75 -12.46 8.73
C MET A 258 -14.44 -11.95 10.00
N LYS A 259 -15.64 -12.47 10.31
CA LYS A 259 -16.36 -12.11 11.54
C LYS A 259 -15.63 -12.58 12.79
N ALA A 260 -15.09 -13.79 12.78
CA ALA A 260 -14.37 -14.35 13.93
C ALA A 260 -13.04 -13.60 14.17
N GLU A 261 -12.29 -13.29 13.12
CA GLU A 261 -11.09 -12.44 13.18
C GLU A 261 -11.41 -11.03 13.70
N SER A 262 -12.43 -10.37 13.14
CA SER A 262 -12.85 -9.04 13.58
C SER A 262 -13.27 -9.03 15.06
N THR A 263 -13.98 -10.07 15.52
CA THR A 263 -14.35 -10.21 16.93
C THR A 263 -13.13 -10.40 17.83
N PHE A 264 -12.17 -11.21 17.39
CA PHE A 264 -10.93 -11.45 18.12
C PHE A 264 -10.10 -10.17 18.26
N VAL A 265 -9.92 -9.43 17.16
CA VAL A 265 -9.24 -8.13 17.13
C VAL A 265 -9.93 -7.11 18.02
N ALA A 266 -11.25 -6.94 17.88
CA ALA A 266 -12.00 -5.97 18.70
C ALA A 266 -11.85 -6.29 20.19
N GLY A 267 -11.86 -7.57 20.56
CA GLY A 267 -11.60 -7.99 21.93
C GLY A 267 -10.18 -7.68 22.41
N LEU A 268 -9.17 -7.75 21.54
CA LEU A 268 -7.80 -7.32 21.87
C LEU A 268 -7.72 -5.82 22.11
N GLU A 269 -8.29 -5.02 21.21
CA GLU A 269 -8.30 -3.55 21.31
C GLU A 269 -9.02 -3.06 22.56
N GLU A 270 -10.16 -3.66 22.89
CA GLU A 270 -10.92 -3.34 24.11
C GLU A 270 -10.09 -3.60 25.37
N ARG A 271 -9.38 -4.73 25.44
CA ARG A 271 -8.48 -5.05 26.57
C ARG A 271 -7.27 -4.12 26.62
N ALA A 272 -6.74 -3.76 25.45
CA ALA A 272 -5.55 -2.93 25.33
C ALA A 272 -5.79 -1.46 25.73
N LYS A 273 -7.04 -0.99 25.80
CA LYS A 273 -7.41 0.40 26.16
C LYS A 273 -6.57 1.43 25.39
N MET A 274 -6.60 1.32 24.06
CA MET A 274 -5.84 2.21 23.18
C MET A 274 -6.24 3.67 23.36
N GLU A 275 -5.25 4.55 23.56
CA GLU A 275 -5.42 6.00 23.69
C GLU A 275 -4.48 6.71 22.71
N VAL A 276 -5.04 7.37 21.70
CA VAL A 276 -4.28 8.22 20.79
C VAL A 276 -3.86 9.49 21.52
N VAL A 277 -2.55 9.76 21.54
CA VAL A 277 -1.99 10.92 22.23
C VAL A 277 -2.35 12.20 21.49
N LYS A 278 -2.76 13.24 22.22
CA LYS A 278 -3.07 14.55 21.64
C LYS A 278 -1.89 15.06 20.78
N GLY A 279 -2.19 15.38 19.52
CA GLY A 279 -1.20 15.86 18.55
C GLY A 279 -0.40 14.76 17.83
N ALA A 280 -0.71 13.48 18.04
CA ALA A 280 -0.04 12.36 17.37
C ALA A 280 -0.12 12.45 15.85
N ALA A 281 -1.28 12.84 15.29
CA ALA A 281 -1.44 13.00 13.85
C ALA A 281 -0.51 14.09 13.26
N GLY A 282 -0.42 15.24 13.92
CA GLY A 282 0.49 16.31 13.51
C GLY A 282 1.96 15.90 13.54
N LEU A 283 2.37 15.18 14.60
CA LEU A 283 3.72 14.64 14.71
C LEU A 283 4.01 13.57 13.65
N THR A 284 3.01 12.76 13.30
CA THR A 284 3.12 11.75 12.23
C THR A 284 3.36 12.41 10.88
N ARG A 285 2.67 13.51 10.55
CA ARG A 285 2.97 14.30 9.34
C ARG A 285 4.36 14.90 9.34
N GLU A 286 4.81 15.43 10.47
CA GLU A 286 6.17 15.97 10.60
C GLU A 286 7.23 14.90 10.30
N VAL A 287 7.05 13.69 10.83
CA VAL A 287 7.91 12.54 10.52
C VAL A 287 7.78 12.12 9.05
N ALA A 288 6.59 12.14 8.47
CA ALA A 288 6.38 11.78 7.06
C ALA A 288 7.10 12.73 6.09
N LYS A 289 7.13 14.04 6.39
CA LYS A 289 7.86 15.04 5.58
C LYS A 289 9.35 14.79 5.55
N ASN A 290 9.94 14.48 6.70
CA ASN A 290 11.38 14.23 6.80
C ASN A 290 11.67 13.06 7.76
N PRO A 291 11.50 11.83 7.28
CA PRO A 291 11.64 10.65 8.12
C PRO A 291 13.12 10.41 8.51
N LEU A 292 14.08 11.02 7.80
CA LEU A 292 15.52 10.93 8.08
C LEU A 292 16.03 12.04 9.01
N ALA A 293 15.15 12.95 9.45
CA ALA A 293 15.54 14.03 10.36
C ALA A 293 16.18 13.47 11.64
N ARG A 294 17.28 14.10 12.08
CA ARG A 294 17.89 13.79 13.37
C ARG A 294 16.92 14.20 14.48
N MET A 295 16.53 13.24 15.30
CA MET A 295 15.65 13.44 16.45
C MET A 295 16.36 13.02 17.73
N GLY A 296 16.25 13.84 18.78
CA GLY A 296 16.80 13.49 20.09
C GLY A 296 16.10 12.26 20.68
N GLY A 297 16.80 11.50 21.52
CA GLY A 297 16.26 10.26 22.10
C GLY A 297 14.99 10.43 22.93
N ARG A 298 14.72 11.63 23.47
CA ARG A 298 13.43 11.95 24.11
C ARG A 298 12.29 12.10 23.11
N ALA A 299 12.54 12.71 21.95
CA ALA A 299 11.53 12.88 20.90
C ALA A 299 11.12 11.53 20.32
N LEU A 300 12.09 10.64 20.10
CA LEU A 300 11.87 9.28 19.57
C LEU A 300 11.01 8.41 20.50
N ARG A 301 11.16 8.55 21.82
CA ARG A 301 10.37 7.80 22.81
C ARG A 301 8.98 8.38 23.07
N ARG A 302 8.58 9.48 22.41
CA ARG A 302 7.25 10.03 22.60
C ARG A 302 6.20 9.04 22.08
N PRO A 303 5.17 8.71 22.87
CA PRO A 303 4.07 7.88 22.40
C PRO A 303 3.18 8.66 21.44
N LEU A 304 2.76 8.00 20.36
CA LEU A 304 1.70 8.42 19.44
C LEU A 304 0.37 7.75 19.83
N VAL A 305 0.42 6.48 20.21
CA VAL A 305 -0.71 5.73 20.78
C VAL A 305 -0.21 4.99 22.01
N LYS A 306 -0.95 5.08 23.12
CA LYS A 306 -0.67 4.31 24.34
C LYS A 306 -1.65 3.14 24.43
N TYR A 307 -1.22 2.04 25.03
CA TYR A 307 -2.08 0.90 25.34
C TYR A 307 -1.53 0.14 26.55
N GLU A 308 -2.34 -0.71 27.16
CA GLU A 308 -1.90 -1.58 28.25
C GLU A 308 -0.79 -2.52 27.74
N GLY A 309 0.40 -2.38 28.32
CA GLY A 309 1.58 -3.17 27.94
C GLY A 309 2.56 -2.45 27.01
N GLY A 310 2.26 -1.26 26.49
CA GLY A 310 3.18 -0.55 25.60
C GLY A 310 2.69 0.76 25.00
N ALA A 311 3.34 1.18 23.93
CA ALA A 311 2.94 2.34 23.14
C ALA A 311 3.52 2.23 21.73
N LEU A 312 2.77 2.70 20.73
CA LEU A 312 3.33 3.04 19.42
C LEU A 312 4.03 4.39 19.55
N THR A 313 5.32 4.44 19.25
CA THR A 313 6.21 5.58 19.45
C THR A 313 6.57 6.29 18.15
N VAL A 314 7.11 7.49 18.28
CA VAL A 314 7.71 8.23 17.15
C VAL A 314 8.84 7.43 16.50
N ALA A 315 9.62 6.66 17.27
CA ALA A 315 10.68 5.83 16.73
C ALA A 315 10.15 4.77 15.75
N GLU A 316 9.11 4.03 16.15
CA GLU A 316 8.48 2.99 15.33
C GLU A 316 7.76 3.60 14.13
N MET A 317 7.04 4.71 14.31
CA MET A 317 6.42 5.44 13.21
C MET A 317 7.46 5.93 12.18
N ARG A 318 8.59 6.45 12.67
CA ARG A 318 9.69 6.89 11.81
C ARG A 318 10.25 5.71 11.02
N GLN A 319 10.57 4.60 11.70
CA GLN A 319 11.04 3.38 11.03
C GLN A 319 10.03 2.92 9.97
N PHE A 320 8.75 2.88 10.30
CA PHE A 320 7.69 2.53 9.36
C PHE A 320 7.67 3.46 8.15
N LEU A 321 7.71 4.78 8.34
CA LEU A 321 7.65 5.75 7.23
C LEU A 321 8.94 5.79 6.39
N GLN A 322 10.10 5.49 7.00
CA GLN A 322 11.39 5.43 6.30
C GLN A 322 11.42 4.32 5.24
N THR A 323 10.74 3.20 5.49
CA THR A 323 10.67 2.09 4.53
C THR A 323 9.54 2.25 3.49
N ARG A 324 8.85 3.40 3.46
CA ARG A 324 7.76 3.65 2.50
C ARG A 324 8.22 4.55 1.37
N GLU A 325 7.66 4.28 0.20
CA GLU A 325 7.87 5.09 -1.00
C GLU A 325 7.51 6.57 -0.76
N PRO A 326 8.17 7.52 -1.44
CA PRO A 326 7.89 8.95 -1.31
C PRO A 326 6.41 9.31 -1.49
N GLY A 327 5.72 8.67 -2.43
CA GLY A 327 4.30 8.91 -2.68
C GLY A 327 3.41 8.59 -1.48
N PHE A 328 3.70 7.51 -0.74
CA PHE A 328 2.97 7.18 0.48
C PHE A 328 3.20 8.23 1.57
N ARG A 329 4.46 8.66 1.76
CA ARG A 329 4.80 9.71 2.74
C ARG A 329 4.10 11.03 2.42
N GLN A 330 3.99 11.38 1.14
CA GLN A 330 3.25 12.55 0.69
C GLN A 330 1.75 12.43 0.98
N GLN A 331 1.15 11.24 0.79
CA GLN A 331 -0.24 11.00 1.15
C GLN A 331 -0.46 11.17 2.66
N VAL A 332 0.45 10.68 3.50
CA VAL A 332 0.39 10.87 4.96
C VAL A 332 0.47 12.36 5.31
N ASP A 333 1.36 13.12 4.66
CA ASP A 333 1.46 14.57 4.88
C ASP A 333 0.17 15.33 4.52
N GLN A 334 -0.52 14.89 3.47
CA GLN A 334 -1.77 15.51 3.01
C GLN A 334 -3.02 15.02 3.76
N ALA A 335 -2.90 13.96 4.56
CA ALA A 335 -4.01 13.35 5.26
C ALA A 335 -4.52 14.22 6.43
N THR A 336 -5.83 14.20 6.63
CA THR A 336 -6.48 14.82 7.80
C THR A 336 -6.09 14.10 9.08
N ASP A 337 -6.24 14.76 10.24
CA ASP A 337 -5.96 14.14 11.54
C ASP A 337 -6.74 12.84 11.71
N GLN A 338 -8.02 12.83 11.33
CA GLN A 338 -8.88 11.66 11.43
C GLN A 338 -8.38 10.51 10.55
N GLN A 339 -7.99 10.78 9.30
CA GLN A 339 -7.44 9.75 8.41
C GLN A 339 -6.13 9.16 8.94
N ILE A 340 -5.25 9.98 9.54
CA ILE A 340 -4.01 9.47 10.13
C ILE A 340 -4.31 8.60 11.35
N VAL A 341 -5.27 9.00 12.18
CA VAL A 341 -5.68 8.21 13.34
C VAL A 341 -6.27 6.87 12.88
N ASP A 342 -7.29 6.91 12.02
CA ASP A 342 -8.07 5.73 11.66
C ASP A 342 -7.30 4.76 10.77
N ASN A 343 -6.59 5.25 9.77
CA ASN A 343 -6.00 4.39 8.74
C ASN A 343 -4.53 4.04 9.00
N LEU A 344 -3.84 4.79 9.86
CA LEU A 344 -2.41 4.60 10.09
C LEU A 344 -2.10 4.28 11.56
N LEU A 345 -2.44 5.15 12.50
CA LEU A 345 -2.11 4.93 13.91
C LEU A 345 -2.84 3.72 14.49
N ASN A 346 -4.13 3.59 14.22
CA ASN A 346 -4.92 2.44 14.67
C ASN A 346 -4.43 1.15 14.01
N ALA A 347 -4.26 1.15 12.68
CA ALA A 347 -3.78 -0.02 11.95
C ALA A 347 -2.40 -0.51 12.44
N LEU A 348 -1.45 0.40 12.66
CA LEU A 348 -0.13 0.05 13.21
C LEU A 348 -0.23 -0.45 14.65
N THR A 349 -1.03 0.19 15.49
CA THR A 349 -1.18 -0.23 16.88
C THR A 349 -1.85 -1.60 16.97
N GLN A 350 -2.90 -1.86 16.16
CA GLN A 350 -3.56 -3.15 16.07
C GLN A 350 -2.56 -4.26 15.68
N ARG A 351 -1.69 -3.98 14.71
CA ARG A 351 -0.60 -4.89 14.32
C ARG A 351 0.33 -5.19 15.48
N GLU A 352 0.78 -4.17 16.22
CA GLU A 352 1.61 -4.36 17.43
C GLU A 352 0.91 -5.22 18.48
N LEU A 353 -0.39 -5.00 18.71
CA LEU A 353 -1.18 -5.79 19.64
C LEU A 353 -1.29 -7.26 19.21
N LEU A 354 -1.47 -7.53 17.92
CA LEU A 354 -1.52 -8.89 17.40
C LEU A 354 -0.16 -9.60 17.53
N VAL A 355 0.94 -8.90 17.26
CA VAL A 355 2.30 -9.46 17.47
C VAL A 355 2.55 -9.72 18.96
N ALA A 356 2.15 -8.80 19.84
CA ALA A 356 2.28 -8.96 21.28
C ALA A 356 1.46 -10.15 21.80
N GLU A 357 0.22 -10.31 21.33
CA GLU A 357 -0.63 -11.46 21.66
C GLU A 357 -0.04 -12.78 21.13
N ALA A 358 0.50 -12.79 19.92
CA ALA A 358 1.19 -13.96 19.37
C ALA A 358 2.36 -14.37 20.27
N ARG A 359 3.22 -13.41 20.65
CA ARG A 359 4.34 -13.64 21.58
C ARG A 359 3.85 -14.15 22.93
N ALA A 360 2.78 -13.59 23.48
CA ALA A 360 2.19 -14.01 24.75
C ALA A 360 1.68 -15.46 24.71
N LYS A 361 1.23 -15.94 23.55
CA LYS A 361 0.85 -17.35 23.31
C LYS A 361 2.03 -18.27 22.98
N GLY A 362 3.26 -17.78 23.08
CA GLY A 362 4.47 -18.57 22.79
C GLY A 362 4.73 -18.77 21.31
N ILE A 363 4.04 -18.05 20.42
CA ILE A 363 4.36 -18.01 18.99
C ILE A 363 5.61 -17.14 18.83
N GLN A 364 6.66 -17.72 18.28
CA GLN A 364 7.97 -17.07 18.11
C GLN A 364 8.37 -17.08 16.64
N PRO A 365 9.23 -16.14 16.21
CA PRO A 365 9.82 -16.18 14.87
C PRO A 365 10.51 -17.52 14.61
N ASN A 366 10.31 -18.07 13.41
CA ASN A 366 11.05 -19.25 12.98
C ASN A 366 12.47 -18.83 12.57
N THR A 367 13.45 -19.06 13.45
CA THR A 367 14.85 -18.63 13.24
C THR A 367 15.46 -19.20 11.96
N GLN A 368 15.19 -20.47 11.62
CA GLN A 368 15.72 -21.06 10.39
C GLN A 368 15.16 -20.35 9.14
N ARG A 369 13.89 -19.94 9.20
CA ARG A 369 13.26 -19.19 8.13
C ARG A 369 13.78 -17.76 8.05
N GLN A 370 13.92 -17.08 9.20
CA GLN A 370 14.57 -15.78 9.31
C GLN A 370 15.96 -15.79 8.67
N ASP A 371 16.81 -16.74 9.06
CA ASP A 371 18.17 -16.86 8.52
C ASP A 371 18.16 -17.09 7.00
N SER A 372 17.21 -17.89 6.51
CA SER A 372 17.02 -18.12 5.07
C SER A 372 16.59 -16.85 4.32
N MET A 373 15.72 -16.04 4.92
CA MET A 373 15.26 -14.77 4.35
C MET A 373 16.37 -13.71 4.38
N VAL A 374 17.10 -13.60 5.49
CA VAL A 374 18.28 -12.73 5.60
C VAL A 374 19.32 -13.10 4.55
N ALA A 375 19.62 -14.40 4.38
CA ALA A 375 20.56 -14.86 3.35
C ALA A 375 20.07 -14.51 1.93
N MET A 376 18.76 -14.59 1.67
CA MET A 376 18.17 -14.19 0.39
C MET A 376 18.30 -12.69 0.13
N VAL A 377 17.95 -11.84 1.12
CA VAL A 377 18.10 -10.38 1.04
C VAL A 377 19.56 -9.99 0.85
N ARG A 378 20.47 -10.60 1.62
CA ARG A 378 21.92 -10.39 1.50
C ARG A 378 22.43 -10.73 0.11
N LYS A 379 22.00 -11.88 -0.43
CA LYS A 379 22.38 -12.29 -1.79
C LYS A 379 21.94 -11.26 -2.83
N GLY A 380 20.68 -10.82 -2.79
CA GLY A 380 20.17 -9.79 -3.69
C GLY A 380 20.95 -8.47 -3.57
N PHE A 381 21.30 -8.09 -2.35
CA PHE A 381 22.10 -6.89 -2.10
C PHE A 381 23.55 -7.01 -2.61
N LEU A 382 24.21 -8.16 -2.39
CA LEU A 382 25.52 -8.43 -2.95
C LEU A 382 25.52 -8.40 -4.48
N ASP A 383 24.48 -8.94 -5.11
CA ASP A 383 24.34 -8.93 -6.56
C ASP A 383 24.16 -7.49 -7.08
N ALA A 384 23.34 -6.67 -6.41
CA ALA A 384 23.22 -5.23 -6.70
C ALA A 384 24.55 -4.49 -6.52
N ALA A 385 25.26 -4.72 -5.41
CA ALA A 385 26.54 -4.09 -5.12
C ALA A 385 27.62 -4.48 -6.16
N ARG A 386 27.61 -5.73 -6.63
CA ARG A 386 28.47 -6.20 -7.73
C ARG A 386 28.13 -5.52 -9.05
N GLN A 387 26.85 -5.36 -9.37
CA GLN A 387 26.39 -4.68 -10.58
C GLN A 387 26.79 -3.19 -10.57
N LEU A 388 26.74 -2.54 -9.40
CA LEU A 388 27.23 -1.17 -9.22
C LEU A 388 28.76 -1.08 -9.25
N GLY A 389 29.47 -2.19 -9.01
CA GLY A 389 30.93 -2.23 -8.94
C GLY A 389 31.49 -1.79 -7.59
N LEU A 390 30.70 -1.89 -6.51
CA LEU A 390 31.03 -1.35 -5.19
C LEU A 390 31.61 -2.38 -4.21
N VAL A 391 31.66 -3.68 -4.57
CA VAL A 391 32.16 -4.75 -3.67
C VAL A 391 33.67 -4.98 -3.77
N SER A 392 34.27 -4.70 -4.92
CA SER A 392 35.67 -5.06 -5.23
C SER A 392 36.52 -3.83 -5.56
N ILE A 393 36.30 -2.73 -4.84
CA ILE A 393 37.04 -1.48 -5.06
C ILE A 393 38.49 -1.68 -4.61
N GLN A 394 39.42 -1.55 -5.55
CA GLN A 394 40.85 -1.62 -5.27
C GLN A 394 41.47 -0.22 -5.34
N PRO A 395 42.32 0.16 -4.36
CA PRO A 395 43.10 1.39 -4.45
C PRO A 395 44.12 1.33 -5.58
N GLN A 396 44.30 2.46 -6.25
CA GLN A 396 45.39 2.70 -7.19
C GLN A 396 46.71 2.98 -6.44
N GLU A 397 47.83 3.01 -7.17
CA GLU A 397 49.13 3.32 -6.58
C GLU A 397 49.13 4.72 -5.94
N GLY A 398 49.43 4.77 -4.64
CA GLY A 398 49.40 6.02 -3.85
C GLY A 398 48.02 6.44 -3.36
N GLU A 399 46.96 5.70 -3.68
CA GLU A 399 45.58 5.97 -3.26
C GLU A 399 45.24 5.25 -1.94
N SER A 400 44.57 5.92 -1.02
CA SER A 400 44.00 5.28 0.18
C SER A 400 42.75 4.47 -0.16
N LYS A 401 42.28 3.63 0.77
CA LYS A 401 41.01 2.90 0.58
C LYS A 401 39.81 3.85 0.47
N GLU A 402 39.82 4.90 1.28
CA GLU A 402 38.78 5.92 1.32
C GLU A 402 38.73 6.67 -0.02
N GLN A 403 39.89 7.09 -0.54
CA GLN A 403 40.01 7.73 -1.84
C GLN A 403 39.54 6.82 -2.99
N ALA A 404 39.83 5.52 -2.91
CA ALA A 404 39.37 4.55 -3.89
C ALA A 404 37.83 4.42 -3.91
N ILE A 405 37.20 4.46 -2.73
CA ILE A 405 35.73 4.50 -2.59
C ILE A 405 35.18 5.78 -3.19
N ASP A 406 35.72 6.94 -2.83
CA ASP A 406 35.26 8.24 -3.34
C ASP A 406 35.34 8.30 -4.88
N ARG A 407 36.45 7.82 -5.45
CA ARG A 407 36.62 7.70 -6.90
C ARG A 407 35.59 6.78 -7.53
N ALA A 408 35.38 5.59 -6.97
CA ALA A 408 34.44 4.60 -7.51
C ALA A 408 32.99 5.11 -7.47
N VAL A 409 32.57 5.70 -6.36
CA VAL A 409 31.21 6.25 -6.20
C VAL A 409 31.00 7.46 -7.12
N THR A 410 31.98 8.37 -7.20
CA THR A 410 31.92 9.52 -8.11
C THR A 410 31.77 9.09 -9.56
N ALA A 411 32.57 8.13 -10.01
CA ALA A 411 32.50 7.60 -11.37
C ALA A 411 31.14 6.91 -11.65
N LEU A 412 30.61 6.16 -10.68
CA LEU A 412 29.30 5.55 -10.77
C LEU A 412 28.19 6.59 -10.93
N LEU A 413 28.17 7.62 -10.09
CA LEU A 413 27.17 8.70 -10.16
C LEU A 413 27.26 9.45 -11.49
N GLN A 414 28.46 9.74 -11.99
CA GLN A 414 28.64 10.36 -13.30
C GLN A 414 28.04 9.51 -14.43
N SER A 415 28.27 8.19 -14.42
CA SER A 415 27.66 7.28 -15.41
C SER A 415 26.14 7.26 -15.31
N ILE A 416 25.58 7.31 -14.10
CA ILE A 416 24.13 7.36 -13.88
C ILE A 416 23.54 8.68 -14.41
N LEU A 417 24.14 9.81 -14.06
CA LEU A 417 23.66 11.13 -14.50
C LEU A 417 23.75 11.31 -16.02
N LYS A 418 24.71 10.64 -16.68
CA LYS A 418 24.82 10.55 -18.15
C LYS A 418 23.80 9.61 -18.80
N GLY A 419 23.00 8.88 -18.02
CA GLY A 419 22.09 7.85 -18.52
C GLY A 419 22.78 6.59 -19.05
N GLN A 420 24.04 6.34 -18.68
CA GLN A 420 24.80 5.15 -19.10
C GLN A 420 24.58 3.95 -18.18
N ARG A 421 24.05 4.21 -16.98
CA ARG A 421 23.70 3.19 -15.99
C ARG A 421 22.38 3.57 -15.33
N ASP A 422 21.57 2.56 -15.06
CA ASP A 422 20.35 2.74 -14.28
C ASP A 422 20.67 2.93 -12.79
N VAL A 423 19.81 3.68 -12.11
CA VAL A 423 19.82 3.77 -10.66
C VAL A 423 19.35 2.44 -10.09
N ILE A 424 20.09 1.88 -9.13
CA ILE A 424 19.66 0.72 -8.36
C ILE A 424 19.29 1.21 -6.94
N PRO A 425 18.01 1.38 -6.63
CA PRO A 425 17.59 1.81 -5.30
C PRO A 425 17.92 0.72 -4.28
N LEU A 426 18.63 1.08 -3.22
CA LEU A 426 19.01 0.14 -2.16
C LEU A 426 17.84 -0.17 -1.19
N GLY A 427 16.74 0.59 -1.27
CA GLY A 427 15.52 0.37 -0.49
C GLY A 427 15.77 0.29 1.01
N GLY A 428 15.23 -0.74 1.66
CA GLY A 428 15.43 -0.97 3.09
C GLY A 428 16.89 -1.16 3.50
N VAL A 429 17.78 -1.58 2.58
CA VAL A 429 19.20 -1.75 2.92
C VAL A 429 19.91 -0.42 3.13
N ALA A 430 19.59 0.61 2.34
CA ALA A 430 20.09 1.97 2.59
C ALA A 430 19.69 2.43 4.00
N PHE A 431 18.48 2.09 4.45
CA PHE A 431 18.05 2.40 5.81
C PHE A 431 18.93 1.71 6.88
N THR A 432 19.17 0.40 6.75
CA THR A 432 20.06 -0.33 7.66
C THR A 432 21.45 0.31 7.70
N LEU A 433 22.03 0.62 6.53
CA LEU A 433 23.33 1.26 6.44
C LEU A 433 23.35 2.63 7.12
N ARG A 434 22.32 3.46 6.92
CA ARG A 434 22.21 4.79 7.54
C ARG A 434 22.01 4.73 9.07
N GLN A 435 21.57 3.59 9.63
CA GLN A 435 21.55 3.37 11.09
C GLN A 435 22.93 2.98 11.63
N GLN A 436 23.67 2.20 10.86
CA GLN A 436 24.98 1.68 11.24
C GLN A 436 26.10 2.72 11.10
N TYR A 437 26.02 3.57 10.07
CA TYR A 437 27.05 4.55 9.74
C TYR A 437 26.55 5.99 9.91
N PRO A 438 27.42 6.93 10.35
CA PRO A 438 27.05 8.32 10.49
C PRO A 438 26.75 8.95 9.13
N THR A 439 25.59 9.61 9.02
CA THR A 439 25.17 10.35 7.83
C THR A 439 24.63 11.73 8.15
N GLU A 440 24.78 12.66 7.21
CA GLU A 440 24.27 14.02 7.31
C GLU A 440 24.14 14.66 5.91
N VAL A 441 23.05 15.40 5.69
CA VAL A 441 22.91 16.32 4.55
C VAL A 441 22.80 17.73 5.11
N PHE A 442 23.63 18.65 4.64
CA PHE A 442 23.65 20.03 5.10
C PHE A 442 22.71 20.87 4.23
N ALA A 443 21.45 21.00 4.67
CA ALA A 443 20.42 21.74 3.94
C ALA A 443 20.85 23.15 3.46
N PRO A 444 21.60 23.97 4.24
CA PRO A 444 22.06 25.29 3.77
C PRO A 444 23.03 25.25 2.57
N ALA A 445 23.64 24.09 2.27
CA ALA A 445 24.55 23.92 1.14
C ALA A 445 23.82 23.57 -0.16
N VAL A 446 22.55 23.14 -0.10
CA VAL A 446 21.77 22.74 -1.29
C VAL A 446 21.63 23.89 -2.28
N ASP A 447 21.23 25.07 -1.81
CA ASP A 447 21.08 26.25 -2.66
C ASP A 447 22.42 26.72 -3.24
N LYS A 448 23.52 26.49 -2.51
CA LYS A 448 24.86 26.82 -3.02
C LYS A 448 25.28 25.91 -4.16
N VAL A 449 24.94 24.62 -4.09
CA VAL A 449 25.18 23.68 -5.22
C VAL A 449 24.38 24.10 -6.44
N VAL A 450 23.11 24.50 -6.27
CA VAL A 450 22.30 25.02 -7.37
C VAL A 450 22.97 26.24 -8.01
N GLN A 451 23.38 27.22 -7.21
CA GLN A 451 24.09 28.41 -7.69
C GLN A 451 25.40 28.08 -8.41
N GLU A 452 26.17 27.14 -7.88
CA GLU A 452 27.43 26.70 -8.50
C GLU A 452 27.19 26.01 -9.85
N VAL A 453 26.17 25.14 -9.94
CA VAL A 453 25.76 24.51 -11.20
C VAL A 453 25.36 25.55 -12.24
N GLU A 454 24.56 26.54 -11.86
CA GLU A 454 24.14 27.63 -12.75
C GLU A 454 25.33 28.48 -13.19
N THR A 455 26.27 28.74 -12.29
CA THR A 455 27.51 29.49 -12.59
C THR A 455 28.36 28.75 -13.62
N VAL A 456 28.52 27.43 -13.47
CA VAL A 456 29.28 26.59 -14.43
C VAL A 456 28.59 26.52 -15.79
N ARG A 457 27.24 26.48 -15.83
CA ARG A 457 26.46 26.44 -17.08
C ARG A 457 26.35 27.79 -17.79
N GLY A 458 26.51 28.89 -17.06
CA GLY A 458 26.42 30.26 -17.57
C GLY A 458 24.97 30.79 -17.68
N PRO A 459 24.79 32.12 -17.81
CA PRO A 459 23.48 32.75 -17.89
C PRO A 459 22.76 32.39 -19.20
N GLY A 460 21.63 31.68 -19.09
CA GLY A 460 20.77 31.30 -20.23
C GLY A 460 20.40 29.82 -20.31
N ALA A 461 20.98 28.96 -19.46
CA ALA A 461 20.67 27.52 -19.40
C ALA A 461 19.40 27.18 -18.58
N ALA A 462 18.42 28.10 -18.53
CA ALA A 462 17.10 27.79 -18.00
C ALA A 462 16.35 26.96 -19.05
N MET A 463 16.23 25.65 -18.82
CA MET A 463 15.33 24.80 -19.59
C MET A 463 13.92 25.41 -19.56
N PRO A 464 13.20 25.48 -20.70
CA PRO A 464 11.84 26.00 -20.72
C PRO A 464 10.93 25.17 -19.80
N PRO A 465 9.89 25.79 -19.19
CA PRO A 465 8.96 25.08 -18.33
C PRO A 465 8.16 24.09 -19.19
N GLY A 466 8.53 22.81 -19.12
CA GLY A 466 8.01 21.80 -20.04
C GLY A 466 8.44 20.38 -19.71
N MET A 467 8.36 20.00 -18.43
CA MET A 467 8.12 18.61 -18.08
C MET A 467 6.95 18.61 -17.08
N PRO A 468 5.86 17.87 -17.34
CA PRO A 468 4.79 17.75 -16.36
C PRO A 468 5.34 17.10 -15.09
N PRO A 469 4.80 17.44 -13.90
CA PRO A 469 5.12 16.69 -12.69
C PRO A 469 4.57 15.27 -12.89
N GLY A 470 5.47 14.31 -13.08
CA GLY A 470 5.10 12.93 -13.32
C GLY A 470 6.25 12.12 -13.88
N MET A 471 7.06 11.53 -13.00
CA MET A 471 7.31 10.11 -13.24
C MET A 471 5.94 9.44 -13.37
N PRO A 472 5.72 8.57 -14.36
CA PRO A 472 4.46 7.85 -14.41
C PRO A 472 4.24 7.21 -13.04
N PRO A 473 3.06 7.37 -12.40
CA PRO A 473 2.68 6.39 -11.40
C PRO A 473 2.78 5.05 -12.13
N MET A 474 3.63 4.17 -11.62
CA MET A 474 3.43 2.76 -11.93
C MET A 474 2.05 2.44 -11.38
N ASP A 475 1.04 2.46 -12.26
CA ASP A 475 -0.26 1.87 -12.01
C ASP A 475 -0.01 0.38 -11.77
N MET A 476 0.30 0.05 -10.54
CA MET A 476 0.16 -1.29 -10.00
C MET A 476 -1.11 -1.29 -9.14
N PRO A 477 -1.98 -2.29 -9.30
CA PRO A 477 -3.19 -2.39 -8.52
C PRO A 477 -2.85 -2.38 -7.03
N MET A 478 -3.68 -1.69 -6.27
CA MET A 478 -3.69 -1.71 -4.80
C MET A 478 -3.53 -3.17 -4.32
N PRO A 479 -2.69 -3.49 -3.33
CA PRO A 479 -2.97 -4.67 -2.53
C PRO A 479 -4.28 -4.38 -1.82
N ASP A 480 -5.27 -5.24 -2.05
CA ASP A 480 -6.48 -5.30 -1.24
C ASP A 480 -6.10 -5.26 0.24
N SER A 481 -7.01 -4.75 1.08
CA SER A 481 -6.92 -4.81 2.55
C SER A 481 -6.81 -6.23 3.12
N THR A 482 -6.66 -7.25 2.28
CA THR A 482 -6.25 -8.61 2.62
C THR A 482 -4.75 -8.74 2.38
N GLY A 483 -3.98 -8.98 3.44
CA GLY A 483 -2.59 -9.40 3.31
C GLY A 483 -2.46 -10.59 2.35
N ALA A 484 -1.94 -10.33 1.15
CA ALA A 484 -1.55 -11.30 0.14
C ALA A 484 -0.40 -10.67 -0.65
N ALA A 485 0.64 -11.35 -1.11
CA ALA A 485 1.16 -12.68 -0.96
C ALA A 485 2.61 -12.55 -1.51
N ALA A 486 3.60 -13.12 -0.84
CA ALA A 486 4.93 -13.26 -1.44
C ALA A 486 4.83 -14.12 -2.71
N PRO A 487 5.70 -13.93 -3.72
CA PRO A 487 5.69 -14.77 -4.92
C PRO A 487 5.86 -16.24 -4.51
N ALA A 488 5.02 -17.11 -5.07
CA ALA A 488 5.04 -18.53 -4.82
C ALA A 488 6.43 -19.12 -5.11
N LEU A 489 6.99 -19.82 -4.12
CA LEU A 489 8.18 -20.67 -4.32
C LEU A 489 7.84 -21.79 -5.32
N PRO A 490 8.75 -22.18 -6.22
CA PRO A 490 8.53 -23.32 -7.09
C PRO A 490 8.43 -24.59 -6.25
N THR A 491 7.31 -25.30 -6.40
CA THR A 491 7.13 -26.63 -5.84
C THR A 491 8.07 -27.59 -6.56
N THR A 492 9.07 -28.10 -5.85
CA THR A 492 9.83 -29.26 -6.31
C THR A 492 8.94 -30.49 -6.16
N GLY A 493 8.57 -31.07 -7.31
CA GLY A 493 7.84 -32.32 -7.34
C GLY A 493 8.64 -33.48 -6.74
N ARG A 494 7.94 -34.29 -5.97
CA ARG A 494 8.18 -35.74 -5.88
C ARG A 494 6.86 -36.46 -6.00
#